data_AF-A0A5S3WIP5-F1
#
_entry.id   AF-A0A5S3WIP5-F1
#
_cell.length_a   1.000
_cell.length_b   1.000
_cell.length_c   1.000
_cell.angle_alpha   90.00
_cell.angle_beta   90.00
_cell.angle_gamma   90.00
#
_symmetry.space_group_name_H-M   'P 1'
#
loop_
_entity.id
_entity.type
_entity.pdbx_description
1 polymer ?
#
loop_
_entity_poly.entity_id
_entity_poly.type
_entity_poly.pdbx_seq_one_letter_code
_entity_poly.pdbx_strand_id
1 'polypeptide(L)'
;MKVLIVDDSHATCEIIRRALQQFEYRKLFLRCASRVDDALEQIDSWQPQIILTDWHMPDKTGIELLETLRVSHPELPVAMISTVDDTAQIEYANSLGCAFFLSKPFSDDALRSAIMPLVLELEANEVIAEDEAVPLREELALPKTDMLERLMQKNISDSLMLKPIKAQQLDESKVPCVMVVYAERGSQKPRVIGVLDVYAACVLASSLQVIPEEEAHSAIHLNQVNPEIMTACKEALSKTAYAFLDKQSKMSLFVRSCTFLYQRHPKLERLYQYPLDSRLDLSCEREGMAQGKMLIVGV
;
A
#
# COMPACT_ATOMS: atom_id res chain seq x y z
N MET A 1 7.77 9.79 4.19
CA MET A 1 7.36 10.37 2.90
C MET A 1 7.72 11.86 2.87
N LYS A 2 8.23 12.36 1.75
CA LYS A 2 8.64 13.76 1.55
C LYS A 2 7.60 14.48 0.71
N VAL A 3 7.04 15.56 1.22
CA VAL A 3 6.08 16.41 0.50
C VAL A 3 6.69 17.81 0.36
N LEU A 4 6.71 18.33 -0.86
CA LEU A 4 7.13 19.70 -1.15
C LEU A 4 5.90 20.57 -1.39
N ILE A 5 5.79 21.65 -0.62
CA ILE A 5 4.73 22.64 -0.75
C ILE A 5 5.31 23.83 -1.52
N VAL A 6 4.65 24.26 -2.59
CA VAL A 6 5.13 25.33 -3.47
C VAL A 6 4.07 26.43 -3.52
N ASP A 7 4.29 27.49 -2.78
CA ASP A 7 3.34 28.60 -2.61
C ASP A 7 4.12 29.84 -2.15
N ASP A 8 3.90 30.98 -2.80
CA ASP A 8 4.59 32.24 -2.47
C ASP A 8 4.07 32.84 -1.15
N SER A 9 2.88 32.43 -0.69
CA SER A 9 2.35 32.77 0.62
C SER A 9 2.93 31.86 1.70
N HIS A 10 3.85 32.41 2.49
CA HIS A 10 4.40 31.73 3.67
C HIS A 10 3.30 31.30 4.65
N ALA A 11 2.22 32.08 4.77
CA ALA A 11 1.08 31.74 5.61
C ALA A 11 0.36 30.48 5.11
N THR A 12 0.13 30.37 3.81
CA THR A 12 -0.51 29.19 3.21
C THR A 12 0.38 27.96 3.38
N CYS A 13 1.68 28.09 3.11
CA CYS A 13 2.67 27.03 3.37
C CYS A 13 2.57 26.50 4.81
N GLU A 14 2.50 27.40 5.79
CA GLU A 14 2.41 27.02 7.21
C GLU A 14 1.07 26.35 7.57
N ILE A 15 -0.04 26.81 6.98
CA ILE A 15 -1.36 26.17 7.16
C ILE A 15 -1.32 24.73 6.65
N ILE A 16 -0.88 24.52 5.39
CA ILE A 16 -0.75 23.19 4.80
C ILE A 16 0.19 22.33 5.64
N ARG A 17 1.35 22.88 6.04
CA ARG A 17 2.34 22.15 6.84
C ARG A 17 1.74 21.68 8.16
N ARG A 18 0.98 22.52 8.87
CA ARG A 18 0.33 22.17 10.14
C ARG A 18 -0.76 21.14 9.95
N ALA A 19 -1.61 21.30 8.94
CA ALA A 19 -2.66 20.34 8.61
C ALA A 19 -2.07 18.94 8.34
N LEU A 20 -1.03 18.87 7.51
CA LEU A 20 -0.33 17.61 7.21
C LEU A 20 0.38 17.01 8.44
N GLN A 21 0.91 17.83 9.35
CA GLN A 21 1.57 17.34 10.57
C GLN A 21 0.62 16.68 11.57
N GLN A 22 -0.68 16.99 11.51
CA GLN A 22 -1.70 16.33 12.33
C GLN A 22 -2.04 14.91 11.83
N PHE A 23 -1.50 14.51 10.67
CA PHE A 23 -1.77 13.19 10.13
C PHE A 23 -0.94 12.14 10.89
N GLU A 24 -1.61 11.40 11.78
CA GLU A 24 -1.00 10.35 12.60
C GLU A 24 -0.51 9.12 11.79
N TYR A 25 -0.83 9.07 10.49
CA TYR A 25 -0.64 7.87 9.67
C TYR A 25 0.81 7.64 9.23
N ARG A 26 1.68 8.67 9.19
CA ARG A 26 3.11 8.52 8.84
C ARG A 26 3.96 9.72 9.22
N LYS A 27 5.27 9.52 9.42
CA LYS A 27 6.24 10.62 9.50
C LYS A 27 6.38 11.29 8.13
N LEU A 28 5.69 12.41 7.96
CA LEU A 28 5.85 13.30 6.81
C LEU A 28 7.05 14.23 7.05
N PHE A 29 7.93 14.30 6.07
CA PHE A 29 8.96 15.33 5.99
C PHE A 29 8.43 16.38 5.02
N LEU A 30 8.36 17.63 5.49
CA LEU A 30 7.74 18.73 4.75
C LEU A 30 8.81 19.78 4.46
N ARG A 31 8.87 20.25 3.22
CA ARG A 31 9.60 21.45 2.83
C ARG A 31 8.69 22.38 2.07
N CYS A 32 9.08 23.65 2.04
CA CYS A 32 8.37 24.68 1.30
C CYS A 32 9.32 25.34 0.29
N ALA A 33 8.77 25.78 -0.83
CA ALA A 33 9.42 26.64 -1.80
C ALA A 33 8.47 27.80 -2.11
N SER A 34 8.98 29.02 -2.14
CA SER A 34 8.19 30.22 -2.45
C SER A 34 8.16 30.56 -3.95
N ARG A 35 8.96 29.86 -4.75
CA ARG A 35 9.14 30.08 -6.18
C ARG A 35 9.28 28.74 -6.90
N VAL A 36 8.87 28.69 -8.16
CA VAL A 36 9.01 27.50 -9.02
C VAL A 36 10.47 27.10 -9.20
N ASP A 37 11.39 28.07 -9.34
CA ASP A 37 12.82 27.77 -9.51
C ASP A 37 13.40 27.06 -8.27
N ASP A 38 13.09 27.57 -7.07
CA ASP A 38 13.48 26.95 -5.80
C ASP A 38 12.86 25.55 -5.65
N ALA A 39 11.62 25.37 -6.16
CA ALA A 39 10.96 24.08 -6.15
C ALA A 39 11.67 23.08 -7.05
N LEU A 40 12.08 23.46 -8.26
CA LEU A 40 12.84 22.61 -9.18
C LEU A 40 14.17 22.17 -8.56
N GLU A 41 14.92 23.09 -7.95
CA GLU A 41 16.18 22.75 -7.24
C GLU A 41 15.94 21.76 -6.09
N GLN A 42 14.85 21.94 -5.34
CA GLN A 42 14.47 21.03 -4.26
C GLN A 42 13.98 19.68 -4.78
N ILE A 43 13.34 19.63 -5.95
CA ILE A 43 12.91 18.38 -6.57
C ILE A 43 14.12 17.52 -6.88
N ASP A 44 15.14 18.09 -7.49
CA ASP A 44 16.37 17.37 -7.84
C ASP A 44 17.18 16.96 -6.60
N SER A 45 17.34 17.87 -5.63
CA SER A 45 18.22 17.67 -4.48
C SER A 45 17.59 16.89 -3.31
N TRP A 46 16.30 17.08 -3.08
CA TRP A 46 15.59 16.49 -1.94
C TRP A 46 14.67 15.34 -2.35
N GLN A 47 14.34 15.21 -3.65
CA GLN A 47 13.53 14.13 -4.21
C GLN A 47 12.21 13.94 -3.44
N PRO A 48 11.32 14.95 -3.45
CA PRO A 48 9.98 14.83 -2.90
C PRO A 48 9.18 13.78 -3.69
N GLN A 49 8.18 13.23 -3.01
CA GLN A 49 7.32 12.18 -3.55
C GLN A 49 5.93 12.69 -3.87
N ILE A 50 5.56 13.86 -3.34
CA ILE A 50 4.33 14.58 -3.66
C ILE A 50 4.67 16.07 -3.73
N ILE A 51 4.15 16.75 -4.74
CA ILE A 51 4.16 18.21 -4.84
C ILE A 51 2.75 18.75 -4.59
N LEU A 52 2.62 19.73 -3.70
CA LEU A 52 1.42 20.54 -3.55
C LEU A 52 1.76 21.96 -3.99
N THR A 53 1.17 22.46 -5.07
CA THR A 53 1.51 23.79 -5.61
C THR A 53 0.30 24.70 -5.73
N ASP A 54 0.50 26.00 -5.51
CA ASP A 54 -0.49 27.00 -5.93
C ASP A 54 -0.43 27.18 -7.45
N TRP A 55 -1.55 27.56 -8.06
CA TRP A 55 -1.61 27.97 -9.45
C TRP A 55 -0.86 29.28 -9.67
N HIS A 56 -1.20 30.30 -8.88
CA HIS A 56 -0.65 31.63 -9.07
C HIS A 56 0.57 31.82 -8.19
N MET A 57 1.70 32.12 -8.82
CA MET A 57 2.93 32.51 -8.15
C MET A 57 3.66 33.55 -9.02
N PRO A 58 4.50 34.40 -8.43
CA PRO A 58 5.32 35.35 -9.17
C PRO A 58 6.29 34.65 -10.14
N ASP A 59 6.54 35.30 -11.27
CA ASP A 59 7.45 34.89 -12.36
C ASP A 59 7.04 33.63 -13.13
N LYS A 60 6.84 32.52 -12.43
CA LYS A 60 6.37 31.24 -12.97
C LYS A 60 5.25 30.69 -12.11
N THR A 61 4.23 30.16 -12.76
CA THR A 61 3.01 29.62 -12.17
C THR A 61 3.17 28.14 -11.81
N GLY A 62 2.32 27.63 -10.92
CA GLY A 62 2.32 26.19 -10.60
C GLY A 62 1.84 25.32 -11.75
N ILE A 63 1.06 25.88 -12.69
CA ILE A 63 0.68 25.14 -13.90
C ILE A 63 1.89 24.95 -14.83
N GLU A 64 2.76 25.96 -14.96
CA GLU A 64 4.03 25.81 -15.69
C GLU A 64 4.99 24.83 -14.99
N LEU A 65 4.98 24.79 -13.65
CA LEU A 65 5.69 23.75 -12.89
C LEU A 65 5.14 22.34 -13.24
N LEU A 66 3.82 22.16 -13.24
CA LEU A 66 3.20 20.89 -13.61
C LEU A 66 3.58 20.46 -15.02
N GLU A 67 3.49 21.35 -16.01
CA GLU A 67 3.90 21.09 -17.40
C GLU A 67 5.36 20.63 -17.49
N THR A 68 6.25 21.34 -16.77
CA THR A 68 7.69 21.01 -16.71
C THR A 68 7.92 19.62 -16.09
N LEU A 69 7.18 19.27 -15.03
CA LEU A 69 7.29 17.99 -14.36
C LEU A 69 6.69 16.85 -15.18
N ARG A 70 5.68 17.09 -16.02
CA ARG A 70 5.19 16.03 -16.92
C ARG A 70 6.21 15.58 -17.95
N VAL A 71 7.15 16.44 -18.32
CA VAL A 71 8.27 16.10 -19.21
C VAL A 71 9.43 15.47 -18.44
N SER A 72 9.82 16.07 -17.31
CA SER A 72 11.04 15.68 -16.56
C SER A 72 10.83 14.56 -15.54
N HIS A 73 9.66 14.50 -14.91
CA HIS A 73 9.30 13.59 -13.82
C HIS A 73 7.85 13.10 -13.99
N PRO A 74 7.54 12.36 -15.08
CA PRO A 74 6.16 12.02 -15.45
C PRO A 74 5.40 11.23 -14.37
N GLU A 75 6.10 10.49 -13.51
CA GLU A 75 5.53 9.68 -12.43
C GLU A 75 5.36 10.45 -11.11
N LEU A 76 5.92 11.67 -10.97
CA LEU A 76 5.84 12.44 -9.73
C LEU A 76 4.43 13.02 -9.56
N PRO A 77 3.66 12.64 -8.52
CA PRO A 77 2.34 13.21 -8.26
C PRO A 77 2.44 14.68 -7.91
N VAL A 78 1.65 15.50 -8.62
CA VAL A 78 1.55 16.95 -8.41
C VAL A 78 0.07 17.27 -8.25
N ALA A 79 -0.27 17.94 -7.15
CA ALA A 79 -1.62 18.40 -6.87
C ALA A 79 -1.66 19.92 -6.72
N MET A 80 -2.79 20.50 -7.10
CA MET A 80 -3.00 21.95 -7.09
C MET A 80 -3.84 22.34 -5.87
N ILE A 81 -3.38 23.35 -5.13
CA ILE A 81 -4.16 23.96 -4.04
C ILE A 81 -4.24 25.46 -4.32
N SER A 82 -5.38 25.96 -4.80
CA SER A 82 -5.48 27.33 -5.32
C SER A 82 -6.84 27.98 -5.09
N THR A 83 -6.90 29.30 -5.20
CA THR A 83 -8.17 30.06 -5.22
C THR A 83 -8.86 30.06 -6.59
N VAL A 84 -8.22 29.48 -7.62
CA VAL A 84 -8.83 29.31 -8.95
C VAL A 84 -10.08 28.44 -8.83
N ASP A 85 -11.18 28.95 -9.38
CA ASP A 85 -12.49 28.30 -9.46
C ASP A 85 -13.00 28.17 -10.92
N ASP A 86 -12.22 28.63 -11.89
CA ASP A 86 -12.53 28.51 -13.31
C ASP A 86 -12.44 27.05 -13.77
N THR A 87 -13.56 26.51 -14.25
CA THR A 87 -13.69 25.12 -14.68
C THR A 87 -12.72 24.76 -15.80
N ALA A 88 -12.47 25.66 -16.76
CA ALA A 88 -11.58 25.36 -17.89
C ALA A 88 -10.12 25.26 -17.43
N GLN A 89 -9.71 26.08 -16.46
CA GLN A 89 -8.38 25.98 -15.85
C GLN A 89 -8.21 24.68 -15.04
N ILE A 90 -9.22 24.29 -14.27
CA ILE A 90 -9.19 23.02 -13.52
C ILE A 90 -9.14 21.82 -14.47
N GLU A 91 -9.95 21.81 -15.53
CA GLU A 91 -9.92 20.79 -16.57
C GLU A 91 -8.56 20.73 -17.28
N TYR A 92 -7.94 21.89 -17.54
CA TYR A 92 -6.60 21.96 -18.10
C TYR A 92 -5.56 21.28 -17.20
N ALA A 93 -5.52 21.61 -15.91
CA ALA A 93 -4.64 20.94 -14.96
C ALA A 93 -4.89 19.43 -14.88
N ASN A 94 -6.15 19.00 -14.88
CA ASN A 94 -6.50 17.58 -14.88
C ASN A 94 -6.00 16.88 -16.16
N SER A 95 -6.09 17.53 -17.32
CA SER A 95 -5.60 16.98 -18.60
C SER A 95 -4.08 16.78 -18.61
N LEU A 96 -3.34 17.54 -17.78
CA LEU A 96 -1.90 17.39 -17.55
C LEU A 96 -1.56 16.36 -16.46
N GLY A 97 -2.52 15.56 -15.99
CA GLY A 97 -2.29 14.57 -14.94
C GLY A 97 -2.09 15.18 -13.56
N CYS A 98 -2.77 16.29 -13.27
CA CYS A 98 -2.91 16.77 -11.89
C CYS A 98 -3.57 15.69 -11.03
N ALA A 99 -2.94 15.36 -9.91
CA ALA A 99 -3.37 14.26 -9.05
C ALA A 99 -4.69 14.58 -8.33
N PHE A 100 -4.85 15.83 -7.87
CA PHE A 100 -6.11 16.39 -7.43
C PHE A 100 -6.04 17.92 -7.44
N PHE A 101 -7.20 18.56 -7.48
CA PHE A 101 -7.34 20.00 -7.30
C PHE A 101 -8.14 20.29 -6.02
N LEU A 102 -7.63 21.18 -5.17
CA LEU A 102 -8.29 21.60 -3.92
C LEU A 102 -8.42 23.12 -3.86
N SER A 103 -9.66 23.61 -3.83
CA SER A 103 -9.93 25.05 -3.76
C SER A 103 -9.65 25.62 -2.37
N LYS A 104 -9.05 26.82 -2.32
CA LYS A 104 -8.87 27.63 -1.12
C LYS A 104 -10.14 28.50 -0.90
N PRO A 105 -10.63 28.67 0.34
CA PRO A 105 -10.16 28.04 1.58
C PRO A 105 -10.58 26.57 1.70
N PHE A 106 -9.74 25.76 2.35
CA PHE A 106 -10.00 24.33 2.61
C PHE A 106 -9.95 24.04 4.12
N SER A 107 -10.61 22.95 4.53
CA SER A 107 -10.46 22.39 5.88
C SER A 107 -9.32 21.36 5.93
N ASP A 108 -8.80 21.11 7.12
CA ASP A 108 -7.78 20.06 7.34
C ASP A 108 -8.28 18.68 6.87
N ASP A 109 -9.57 18.37 7.09
CA ASP A 109 -10.20 17.13 6.62
C ASP A 109 -10.31 17.04 5.10
N ALA A 110 -10.57 18.16 4.42
CA ALA A 110 -10.62 18.19 2.95
C ALA A 110 -9.24 17.92 2.34
N LEU A 111 -8.19 18.57 2.88
CA LEU A 111 -6.81 18.30 2.48
C LEU A 111 -6.43 16.84 2.76
N ARG A 112 -6.79 16.32 3.94
CA ARG A 112 -6.54 14.92 4.32
C ARG A 112 -7.19 13.96 3.34
N SER A 113 -8.46 14.16 3.04
CA SER A 113 -9.23 13.27 2.17
C SER A 113 -8.69 13.27 0.75
N ALA A 114 -8.21 14.42 0.26
CA ALA A 114 -7.65 14.56 -1.08
C ALA A 114 -6.27 13.91 -1.22
N ILE A 115 -5.39 14.07 -0.23
CA ILE A 115 -4.01 13.57 -0.32
C ILE A 115 -3.86 12.09 0.09
N MET A 116 -4.76 11.55 0.92
CA MET A 116 -4.65 10.19 1.45
C MET A 116 -4.55 9.11 0.34
N PRO A 117 -5.32 9.14 -0.76
CA PRO A 117 -5.18 8.17 -1.83
C PRO A 117 -3.76 8.14 -2.42
N LEU A 118 -3.14 9.31 -2.62
CA LEU A 118 -1.76 9.41 -3.13
C LEU A 118 -0.74 8.86 -2.13
N VAL A 119 -0.94 9.13 -0.84
CA VAL A 119 -0.08 8.58 0.22
C VAL A 119 -0.13 7.05 0.20
N LEU A 120 -1.34 6.48 0.14
CA LEU A 120 -1.54 5.03 0.13
C LEU A 120 -0.97 4.37 -1.15
N GLU A 121 -1.11 5.02 -2.29
CA GLU A 121 -0.55 4.55 -3.56
C GLU A 121 0.98 4.58 -3.56
N LEU A 122 1.59 5.69 -3.13
CA LEU A 122 3.04 5.79 -3.00
C LEU A 122 3.59 4.84 -1.94
N GLU A 123 2.84 4.55 -0.89
CA GLU A 123 3.19 3.50 0.08
C GLU A 123 3.18 2.11 -0.55
N ALA A 124 2.16 1.80 -1.33
CA ALA A 124 2.15 0.57 -2.10
C ALA A 124 3.39 0.51 -3.01
N ASN A 125 3.73 1.61 -3.68
CA ASN A 125 4.86 1.69 -4.60
C ASN A 125 6.24 1.66 -3.91
N GLU A 126 6.41 2.26 -2.73
CA GLU A 126 7.66 2.19 -1.94
C GLU A 126 7.88 0.79 -1.35
N VAL A 127 6.82 0.16 -0.86
CA VAL A 127 6.85 -1.26 -0.50
C VAL A 127 7.21 -2.10 -1.72
N ILE A 128 6.82 -1.66 -2.92
CA ILE A 128 7.15 -2.32 -4.17
C ILE A 128 8.61 -2.09 -4.60
N ALA A 129 9.16 -0.89 -4.47
CA ALA A 129 10.52 -0.55 -4.90
C ALA A 129 11.63 -1.03 -3.93
N GLU A 130 11.39 -1.03 -2.61
CA GLU A 130 12.37 -1.54 -1.64
C GLU A 130 12.59 -3.06 -1.74
N ASP A 131 11.62 -3.78 -2.28
CA ASP A 131 11.67 -5.21 -2.58
C ASP A 131 12.60 -5.53 -3.79
N GLU A 132 12.81 -4.58 -4.71
CA GLU A 132 13.65 -4.78 -5.91
C GLU A 132 15.15 -4.67 -5.61
N ALA A 133 15.52 -4.06 -4.48
CA ALA A 133 16.92 -3.87 -4.07
C ALA A 133 17.43 -4.95 -3.11
N VAL A 134 16.62 -5.96 -2.77
CA VAL A 134 17.08 -7.09 -1.94
C VAL A 134 17.81 -8.09 -2.84
N PRO A 135 19.13 -8.32 -2.65
CA PRO A 135 19.79 -9.44 -3.29
C PRO A 135 19.12 -10.73 -2.79
N LEU A 136 18.55 -11.48 -3.72
CA LEU A 136 18.08 -12.86 -3.59
C LEU A 136 19.23 -13.75 -3.10
N ARG A 137 19.46 -13.81 -1.78
CA ARG A 137 20.33 -14.78 -1.10
C ARG A 137 20.29 -14.53 0.39
N GLU A 138 19.31 -15.13 1.04
CA GLU A 138 19.41 -15.78 2.36
C GLU A 138 18.08 -16.51 2.58
N GLU A 139 18.01 -17.75 2.06
CA GLU A 139 16.82 -18.62 2.07
C GLU A 139 16.15 -18.64 3.46
N LEU A 140 15.08 -17.87 3.61
CA LEU A 140 14.20 -18.03 4.74
C LEU A 140 13.49 -19.36 4.59
N ALA A 141 13.77 -20.30 5.49
CA ALA A 141 13.03 -21.56 5.49
C ALA A 141 11.59 -21.29 5.94
N LEU A 142 10.65 -21.43 5.02
CA LEU A 142 9.22 -21.34 5.33
C LEU A 142 8.82 -22.45 6.31
N PRO A 143 7.86 -22.18 7.21
CA PRO A 143 7.36 -23.19 8.14
C PRO A 143 6.68 -24.33 7.37
N LYS A 144 6.68 -25.53 7.94
CA LYS A 144 5.85 -26.62 7.41
C LYS A 144 4.37 -26.27 7.56
N THR A 145 3.53 -26.74 6.63
CA THR A 145 2.08 -26.49 6.65
C THR A 145 1.43 -26.86 7.98
N ASP A 146 1.72 -28.04 8.53
CA ASP A 146 1.15 -28.52 9.80
C ASP A 146 1.53 -27.63 11.00
N MET A 147 2.74 -27.05 10.95
CA MET A 147 3.17 -26.09 11.98
C MET A 147 2.39 -24.78 11.82
N LEU A 148 2.29 -24.25 10.61
CA LEU A 148 1.53 -23.03 10.34
C LEU A 148 0.06 -23.20 10.75
N GLU A 149 -0.58 -24.30 10.38
CA GLU A 149 -1.96 -24.63 10.74
C GLU A 149 -2.17 -24.58 12.25
N ARG A 150 -1.34 -25.28 13.04
CA ARG A 150 -1.43 -25.27 14.51
C ARG A 150 -1.28 -23.87 15.11
N LEU A 151 -0.40 -23.04 14.55
CA LEU A 151 -0.24 -21.67 15.00
C LEU A 151 -1.45 -20.81 14.64
N MET A 152 -2.00 -20.97 13.43
CA MET A 152 -3.21 -20.26 13.03
C MET A 152 -4.42 -20.71 13.88
N GLN A 153 -4.56 -22.01 14.16
CA GLN A 153 -5.63 -22.52 15.03
C GLN A 153 -5.57 -21.89 16.43
N LYS A 154 -4.37 -21.94 17.04
CA LYS A 154 -4.14 -21.41 18.38
C LYS A 154 -4.38 -19.90 18.52
N ASN A 155 -4.17 -19.10 17.47
CA ASN A 155 -4.19 -17.63 17.58
C ASN A 155 -5.31 -16.96 16.79
N ILE A 156 -6.01 -17.71 15.94
CA ILE A 156 -7.10 -17.22 15.12
C ILE A 156 -8.37 -18.03 15.42
N SER A 157 -8.41 -19.32 15.08
CA SER A 157 -9.57 -20.19 15.35
C SER A 157 -9.24 -21.68 15.24
N ASP A 158 -9.62 -22.47 16.24
CA ASP A 158 -9.44 -23.93 16.25
C ASP A 158 -10.11 -24.66 15.06
N SER A 159 -11.10 -24.03 14.43
CA SER A 159 -11.84 -24.57 13.28
C SER A 159 -11.18 -24.31 11.92
N LEU A 160 -10.10 -23.51 11.88
CA LEU A 160 -9.38 -23.21 10.65
C LEU A 160 -8.50 -24.39 10.25
N MET A 161 -8.61 -24.81 8.98
CA MET A 161 -7.79 -25.87 8.40
C MET A 161 -6.92 -25.33 7.27
N LEU A 162 -5.67 -25.80 7.20
CA LEU A 162 -4.76 -25.53 6.09
C LEU A 162 -4.33 -26.83 5.42
N LYS A 163 -4.35 -26.85 4.09
CA LYS A 163 -3.89 -28.01 3.32
C LYS A 163 -2.92 -27.59 2.23
N PRO A 164 -1.81 -28.32 2.02
CA PRO A 164 -0.97 -28.09 0.86
C PRO A 164 -1.76 -28.43 -0.42
N ILE A 165 -1.68 -27.57 -1.42
CA ILE A 165 -2.30 -27.79 -2.72
C ILE A 165 -1.25 -27.88 -3.82
N LYS A 166 -1.68 -28.25 -5.02
CA LYS A 166 -0.79 -28.22 -6.19
C LYS A 166 -0.31 -26.80 -6.44
N ALA A 167 0.95 -26.71 -6.87
CA ALA A 167 1.59 -25.49 -7.33
C ALA A 167 0.63 -24.64 -8.20
N GLN A 168 0.30 -23.45 -7.71
CA GLN A 168 -0.59 -22.55 -8.43
C GLN A 168 0.16 -21.86 -9.57
N GLN A 169 -0.61 -21.47 -10.59
CA GLN A 169 -0.18 -20.62 -11.68
C GLN A 169 -0.95 -19.30 -11.62
N LEU A 170 -0.35 -18.23 -12.12
CA LEU A 170 -1.05 -16.97 -12.25
C LEU A 170 -1.99 -17.01 -13.44
N ASP A 171 -3.27 -16.79 -13.18
CA ASP A 171 -4.32 -16.63 -14.19
C ASP A 171 -5.28 -15.49 -13.78
N GLU A 172 -6.35 -15.26 -14.55
CA GLU A 172 -7.32 -14.19 -14.25
C GLU A 172 -8.10 -14.42 -12.96
N SER A 173 -8.21 -15.67 -12.48
CA SER A 173 -8.92 -15.99 -11.23
C SER A 173 -8.14 -15.63 -9.97
N LYS A 174 -6.85 -15.28 -10.11
CA LYS A 174 -5.98 -14.90 -8.99
C LYS A 174 -6.08 -13.43 -8.63
N VAL A 175 -6.92 -12.67 -9.34
CA VAL A 175 -7.16 -11.27 -9.11
C VAL A 175 -8.68 -11.05 -9.10
N PRO A 176 -9.21 -10.26 -8.16
CA PRO A 176 -8.51 -9.49 -7.15
C PRO A 176 -7.98 -10.36 -5.99
N CYS A 177 -6.92 -9.89 -5.33
CA CYS A 177 -6.26 -10.60 -4.24
C CYS A 177 -5.75 -9.65 -3.17
N VAL A 178 -5.52 -10.19 -1.97
CA VAL A 178 -4.79 -9.52 -0.91
C VAL A 178 -3.33 -9.92 -0.97
N MET A 179 -2.44 -8.94 -1.07
CA MET A 179 -0.99 -9.12 -0.96
C MET A 179 -0.55 -8.65 0.42
N VAL A 180 0.12 -9.54 1.17
CA VAL A 180 0.68 -9.25 2.49
C VAL A 180 2.20 -9.35 2.44
N VAL A 181 2.88 -8.38 3.05
CA VAL A 181 4.35 -8.37 3.14
C VAL A 181 4.76 -8.48 4.59
N TYR A 182 5.58 -9.48 4.89
CA TYR A 182 6.22 -9.66 6.19
C TYR A 182 7.67 -9.20 6.12
N ALA A 183 8.06 -8.42 7.12
CA ALA A 183 9.41 -7.86 7.20
C ALA A 183 10.04 -8.08 8.57
N GLU A 184 11.35 -7.91 8.64
CA GLU A 184 12.08 -7.83 9.91
C GLU A 184 11.84 -6.50 10.60
N ARG A 185 11.58 -6.50 11.92
CA ARG A 185 11.27 -5.27 12.67
C ARG A 185 12.38 -4.21 12.58
N GLY A 186 13.65 -4.62 12.64
CA GLY A 186 14.78 -3.70 12.67
C GLY A 186 15.12 -3.11 11.30
N SER A 187 15.19 -3.94 10.26
CA SER A 187 15.63 -3.54 8.91
C SER A 187 14.47 -3.14 8.00
N GLN A 188 13.22 -3.47 8.36
CA GLN A 188 12.03 -3.36 7.50
C GLN A 188 12.16 -4.12 6.16
N LYS A 189 13.18 -4.98 6.04
CA LYS A 189 13.46 -5.79 4.86
C LYS A 189 12.37 -6.85 4.70
N PRO A 190 11.68 -6.92 3.56
CA PRO A 190 10.75 -8.01 3.25
C PRO A 190 11.48 -9.35 3.28
N ARG A 191 10.86 -10.36 3.89
CA ARG A 191 11.39 -11.74 3.95
C ARG A 191 10.34 -12.78 3.57
N VAL A 192 9.05 -12.45 3.70
CA VAL A 192 7.94 -13.30 3.21
C VAL A 192 6.89 -12.43 2.55
N ILE A 193 6.39 -12.90 1.42
CA ILE A 193 5.26 -12.29 0.72
C ILE A 193 4.14 -13.33 0.62
N GLY A 194 2.95 -12.97 1.05
CA GLY A 194 1.74 -13.77 0.92
C GLY A 194 0.79 -13.18 -0.11
N VAL A 195 0.13 -14.04 -0.87
CA VAL A 195 -0.96 -13.70 -1.80
C VAL A 195 -2.15 -14.55 -1.42
N LEU A 196 -3.28 -13.91 -1.15
CA LEU A 196 -4.53 -14.54 -0.75
C LEU A 196 -5.61 -14.14 -1.76
N ASP A 197 -6.36 -15.11 -2.27
CA ASP A 197 -7.59 -14.77 -2.98
C ASP A 197 -8.64 -14.18 -2.02
N VAL A 198 -9.72 -13.61 -2.58
CA VAL A 198 -10.81 -13.00 -1.79
C VAL A 198 -11.39 -14.00 -0.78
N TYR A 199 -11.52 -15.26 -1.17
CA TYR A 199 -12.01 -16.34 -0.32
C TYR A 199 -11.11 -16.53 0.91
N ALA A 200 -9.79 -16.62 0.71
CA ALA A 200 -8.83 -16.79 1.78
C ALA A 200 -8.81 -15.58 2.72
N ALA A 201 -8.91 -14.36 2.19
CA ALA A 201 -9.01 -13.16 3.00
C ALA A 201 -10.26 -13.18 3.91
N CYS A 202 -11.41 -13.54 3.35
CA CYS A 202 -12.68 -13.67 4.08
C CYS A 202 -12.64 -14.80 5.13
N VAL A 203 -12.05 -15.96 4.81
CA VAL A 203 -11.88 -17.07 5.76
C VAL A 203 -11.05 -16.63 6.97
N LEU A 204 -9.92 -15.96 6.74
CA LEU A 204 -9.07 -15.48 7.84
C LEU A 204 -9.72 -14.37 8.66
N ALA A 205 -10.43 -13.45 8.01
CA ALA A 205 -11.13 -12.35 8.68
C ALA A 205 -12.28 -12.86 9.58
N SER A 206 -13.13 -13.75 9.07
CA SER A 206 -14.26 -14.32 9.84
C SER A 206 -13.79 -15.25 10.95
N SER A 207 -12.62 -15.88 10.81
CA SER A 207 -12.03 -16.74 11.83
C SER A 207 -11.73 -16.00 13.15
N LEU A 208 -11.46 -14.69 13.12
CA LEU A 208 -11.27 -13.88 14.33
C LEU A 208 -12.57 -13.56 15.09
N GLN A 209 -13.73 -13.97 14.57
CA GLN A 209 -15.06 -13.56 15.07
C GLN A 209 -15.29 -12.03 15.05
N VAL A 210 -14.49 -11.29 14.27
CA VAL A 210 -14.61 -9.84 14.11
C VAL A 210 -15.59 -9.49 12.98
N ILE A 211 -15.69 -10.35 11.96
CA ILE A 211 -16.55 -10.16 10.79
C ILE A 211 -17.66 -11.21 10.79
N PRO A 212 -18.95 -10.83 10.70
CA PRO A 212 -20.07 -11.75 10.51
C PRO A 212 -19.93 -12.58 9.21
N GLU A 213 -20.38 -13.83 9.24
CA GLU A 213 -20.31 -14.72 8.06
C GLU A 213 -21.07 -14.16 6.85
N GLU A 214 -22.24 -13.56 7.06
CA GLU A 214 -23.03 -12.94 6.00
C GLU A 214 -22.26 -11.83 5.25
N GLU A 215 -21.47 -11.05 5.98
CA GLU A 215 -20.64 -9.99 5.41
C GLU A 215 -19.47 -10.59 4.61
N ALA A 216 -18.82 -11.62 5.15
CA ALA A 216 -17.77 -12.34 4.46
C ALA A 216 -18.28 -13.03 3.17
N HIS A 217 -19.49 -13.60 3.21
CA HIS A 217 -20.16 -14.17 2.04
C HIS A 217 -20.51 -13.10 1.00
N SER A 218 -20.97 -11.93 1.44
CA SER A 218 -21.27 -10.80 0.55
C SER A 218 -20.01 -10.31 -0.17
N ALA A 219 -18.88 -10.18 0.54
CA ALA A 219 -17.59 -9.84 -0.02
C ALA A 219 -17.10 -10.86 -1.06
N ILE A 220 -17.26 -12.15 -0.77
CA ILE A 220 -16.96 -13.23 -1.73
C ILE A 220 -17.82 -13.11 -2.99
N HIS A 221 -19.14 -12.92 -2.84
CA HIS A 221 -20.05 -12.81 -3.97
C HIS A 221 -19.75 -11.58 -4.85
N LEU A 222 -19.38 -10.46 -4.23
CA LEU A 222 -19.01 -9.23 -4.92
C LEU A 222 -17.57 -9.26 -5.45
N ASN A 223 -16.78 -10.29 -5.12
CA ASN A 223 -15.37 -10.40 -5.44
C ASN A 223 -14.57 -9.16 -4.99
N GLN A 224 -14.86 -8.65 -3.80
CA GLN A 224 -14.27 -7.44 -3.24
C GLN A 224 -13.99 -7.63 -1.75
N VAL A 225 -12.96 -6.95 -1.24
CA VAL A 225 -12.66 -6.91 0.18
C VAL A 225 -12.86 -5.49 0.70
N ASN A 226 -13.79 -5.32 1.63
CA ASN A 226 -14.06 -4.02 2.26
C ASN A 226 -12.98 -3.70 3.34
N PRO A 227 -12.94 -2.46 3.85
CA PRO A 227 -11.94 -2.06 4.85
C PRO A 227 -11.98 -2.87 6.16
N GLU A 228 -13.15 -3.34 6.58
CA GLU A 228 -13.35 -4.11 7.81
C GLU A 228 -12.74 -5.51 7.69
N ILE A 229 -13.06 -6.23 6.61
CA ILE A 229 -12.45 -7.53 6.28
C ILE A 229 -10.95 -7.37 6.06
N MET A 230 -10.50 -6.31 5.39
CA MET A 230 -9.07 -6.06 5.20
C MET A 230 -8.34 -5.90 6.54
N THR A 231 -8.94 -5.16 7.46
CA THR A 231 -8.38 -4.92 8.81
C THR A 231 -8.33 -6.22 9.62
N ALA A 232 -9.42 -6.99 9.65
CA ALA A 232 -9.49 -8.27 10.34
C ALA A 232 -8.52 -9.31 9.73
N CYS A 233 -8.42 -9.37 8.40
CA CYS A 233 -7.46 -10.24 7.70
C CYS A 233 -6.02 -9.88 8.07
N LYS A 234 -5.66 -8.58 8.06
CA LYS A 234 -4.34 -8.09 8.48
C LYS A 234 -4.05 -8.45 9.95
N GLU A 235 -5.04 -8.35 10.84
CA GLU A 235 -4.89 -8.75 12.23
C GLU A 235 -4.61 -10.25 12.37
N ALA A 236 -5.36 -11.10 11.65
CA ALA A 236 -5.18 -12.55 11.65
C ALA A 236 -3.76 -12.95 11.20
N LEU A 237 -3.30 -12.34 10.10
CA LEU A 237 -1.96 -12.53 9.55
C LEU A 237 -0.88 -12.00 10.51
N SER A 238 -1.14 -10.92 11.23
CA SER A 238 -0.22 -10.36 12.23
C SER A 238 -0.06 -11.25 13.45
N LYS A 239 -1.16 -11.84 13.94
CA LYS A 239 -1.17 -12.82 15.04
C LYS A 239 -0.41 -14.10 14.72
N THR A 240 -0.07 -14.35 13.46
CA THR A 240 0.62 -15.56 13.00
C THR A 240 1.97 -15.27 12.34
N ALA A 241 2.38 -14.00 12.28
CA ALA A 241 3.64 -13.57 11.67
C ALA A 241 4.88 -14.21 12.30
N TYR A 242 4.80 -14.62 13.57
CA TYR A 242 5.89 -15.32 14.25
C TYR A 242 6.11 -16.76 13.78
N ALA A 243 5.22 -17.31 12.95
CA ALA A 243 5.48 -18.55 12.23
C ALA A 243 6.68 -18.43 11.28
N PHE A 244 6.97 -17.20 10.84
CA PHE A 244 8.11 -16.88 10.01
C PHE A 244 9.24 -16.39 10.92
N LEU A 245 10.20 -17.29 11.15
CA LEU A 245 11.38 -17.04 11.95
C LEU A 245 12.57 -16.82 11.04
N ASP A 246 13.20 -15.65 11.17
CA ASP A 246 14.51 -15.46 10.58
C ASP A 246 15.55 -16.25 11.41
N LYS A 247 16.25 -17.18 10.76
CA LYS A 247 17.19 -18.09 11.44
C LYS A 247 18.40 -17.38 12.02
N GLN A 248 18.79 -16.23 11.46
CA GLN A 248 19.97 -15.48 11.90
C GLN A 248 19.68 -14.62 13.13
N SER A 249 18.60 -13.83 13.08
CA SER A 249 18.18 -12.93 14.15
C SER A 249 17.37 -13.63 15.25
N LYS A 250 16.80 -14.82 14.97
CA LYS A 250 15.82 -15.51 15.82
C LYS A 250 14.60 -14.66 16.19
N MET A 251 14.34 -13.60 15.41
CA MET A 251 13.21 -12.71 15.61
C MET A 251 12.06 -13.12 14.70
N SER A 252 10.84 -13.01 15.22
CA SER A 252 9.62 -13.11 14.42
C SER A 252 9.53 -11.95 13.44
N LEU A 253 9.13 -12.23 12.20
CA LEU A 253 8.70 -11.18 11.29
C LEU A 253 7.43 -10.48 11.81
N PHE A 254 7.10 -9.34 11.22
CA PHE A 254 5.84 -8.65 11.44
C PHE A 254 5.21 -8.31 10.08
N VAL A 255 3.87 -8.15 10.06
CA VAL A 255 3.17 -7.68 8.87
C VAL A 255 3.50 -6.21 8.66
N ARG A 256 4.28 -5.92 7.61
CA ARG A 256 4.63 -4.57 7.19
C ARG A 256 3.48 -3.90 6.45
N SER A 257 2.89 -4.61 5.50
CA SER A 257 1.76 -4.12 4.70
C SER A 257 0.79 -5.24 4.34
N CYS A 258 -0.44 -4.85 4.03
CA CYS A 258 -1.53 -5.72 3.60
C CYS A 258 -2.40 -4.89 2.65
N THR A 259 -2.40 -5.23 1.36
CA THR A 259 -2.94 -4.39 0.28
C THR A 259 -3.85 -5.21 -0.61
N PHE A 260 -4.96 -4.63 -1.05
CA PHE A 260 -5.85 -5.24 -2.04
C PHE A 260 -5.45 -4.86 -3.47
N LEU A 261 -5.31 -5.84 -4.34
CA LEU A 261 -4.94 -5.66 -5.75
C LEU A 261 -6.12 -6.02 -6.64
N TYR A 262 -6.55 -5.08 -7.47
CA TYR A 262 -7.68 -5.23 -8.41
C TYR A 262 -7.27 -5.74 -9.80
N GLN A 263 -5.99 -5.61 -10.14
CA GLN A 263 -5.45 -5.95 -11.46
C GLN A 263 -4.13 -6.72 -11.32
N ARG A 264 -3.74 -7.41 -12.40
CA ARG A 264 -2.44 -8.09 -12.45
C ARG A 264 -1.31 -7.10 -12.26
N HIS A 265 -0.27 -7.53 -11.56
CA HIS A 265 0.93 -6.75 -11.30
C HIS A 265 2.17 -7.59 -11.67
N PRO A 266 3.23 -7.02 -12.27
CA PRO A 266 4.43 -7.78 -12.67
C PRO A 266 5.09 -8.57 -11.53
N LYS A 267 4.99 -8.09 -10.28
CA LYS A 267 5.45 -8.86 -9.11
C LYS A 267 4.63 -10.11 -8.83
N LEU A 268 3.32 -10.05 -9.05
CA LEU A 268 2.45 -11.20 -8.88
C LEU A 268 2.92 -12.32 -9.83
N GLU A 269 3.21 -11.99 -11.09
CA GLU A 269 3.79 -12.93 -12.06
C GLU A 269 5.07 -13.58 -11.52
N ARG A 270 6.00 -12.77 -10.98
CA ARG A 270 7.24 -13.29 -10.38
C ARG A 270 6.97 -14.23 -9.21
N LEU A 271 6.06 -13.90 -8.29
CA LEU A 271 5.75 -14.73 -7.11
C LEU A 271 5.28 -16.12 -7.50
N TYR A 272 4.41 -16.24 -8.52
CA TYR A 272 3.96 -17.54 -9.03
C TYR A 272 5.05 -18.32 -9.79
N GLN A 273 6.15 -17.67 -10.16
CA GLN A 273 7.32 -18.28 -10.79
C GLN A 273 8.43 -18.66 -9.80
N TYR A 274 8.29 -18.37 -8.50
CA TYR A 274 9.30 -18.75 -7.51
C TYR A 274 9.49 -20.27 -7.45
N PRO A 275 10.72 -20.74 -7.14
CA PRO A 275 11.02 -22.15 -6.91
C PRO A 275 10.09 -22.80 -5.88
N LEU A 276 9.75 -24.07 -6.09
CA LEU A 276 8.81 -24.82 -5.24
C LEU A 276 9.34 -25.06 -3.81
N ASP A 277 10.64 -25.01 -3.60
CA ASP A 277 11.29 -25.14 -2.28
C ASP A 277 11.26 -23.83 -1.47
N SER A 278 11.01 -22.71 -2.14
CA SER A 278 10.99 -21.35 -1.58
C SER A 278 9.57 -20.79 -1.46
N ARG A 279 8.55 -21.63 -1.68
CA ARG A 279 7.14 -21.23 -1.60
C ARG A 279 6.24 -22.32 -1.01
N LEU A 280 5.10 -21.91 -0.50
CA LEU A 280 4.01 -22.76 -0.05
C LEU A 280 2.74 -22.40 -0.81
N ASP A 281 2.20 -23.37 -1.52
CA ASP A 281 0.88 -23.30 -2.14
C ASP A 281 -0.11 -24.00 -1.20
N LEU A 282 -1.04 -23.23 -0.62
CA LEU A 282 -1.95 -23.68 0.42
C LEU A 282 -3.40 -23.37 0.06
N SER A 283 -4.32 -24.17 0.58
CA SER A 283 -5.71 -23.76 0.76
C SER A 283 -6.00 -23.54 2.24
N CYS A 284 -6.87 -22.58 2.54
CA CYS A 284 -7.45 -22.39 3.86
C CYS A 284 -8.97 -22.56 3.80
N GLU A 285 -9.54 -23.18 4.82
CA GLU A 285 -10.98 -23.36 4.95
C GLU A 285 -11.40 -23.35 6.41
N ARG A 286 -12.64 -22.95 6.66
CA ARG A 286 -13.29 -22.99 7.97
C ARG A 286 -14.70 -23.52 7.78
N GLU A 287 -15.25 -24.22 8.75
CA GLU A 287 -16.64 -24.67 8.71
C GLU A 287 -17.59 -23.50 8.41
N GLY A 288 -18.56 -23.71 7.51
CA GLY A 288 -19.49 -22.68 7.03
C GLY A 288 -18.95 -21.78 5.91
N MET A 289 -17.64 -21.75 5.66
CA MET A 289 -17.01 -20.88 4.65
C MET A 289 -16.56 -21.66 3.41
N ALA A 290 -16.50 -20.98 2.26
CA ALA A 290 -15.87 -21.51 1.07
C ALA A 290 -14.34 -21.57 1.21
N GLN A 291 -13.71 -22.55 0.56
CA GLN A 291 -12.26 -22.75 0.57
C GLN A 291 -11.55 -21.64 -0.20
N GLY A 292 -10.58 -20.98 0.44
CA GLY A 292 -9.69 -20.00 -0.18
C GLY A 292 -8.31 -20.55 -0.50
N LYS A 293 -7.56 -19.84 -1.35
CA LYS A 293 -6.19 -20.20 -1.75
C LYS A 293 -5.21 -19.13 -1.33
N MET A 294 -4.05 -19.61 -0.88
CA MET A 294 -2.94 -18.79 -0.43
C MET A 294 -1.65 -19.24 -1.11
N LEU A 295 -0.82 -18.30 -1.52
CA LEU A 295 0.56 -18.51 -1.92
C LEU A 295 1.44 -17.75 -0.92
N ILE A 296 2.43 -18.42 -0.33
CA ILE A 296 3.40 -17.79 0.58
C ILE A 296 4.78 -18.02 0.00
N VAL A 297 5.56 -16.97 -0.20
CA VAL A 297 6.89 -17.01 -0.82
C VAL A 297 7.91 -16.43 0.14
N GLY A 298 9.03 -17.13 0.35
CA GLY A 298 10.19 -16.58 1.04
C GLY A 298 11.07 -15.81 0.06
N VAL A 299 11.48 -14.59 0.42
CA VAL A 299 12.27 -13.67 -0.43
C VAL A 299 13.62 -13.29 0.19
#